data_AF-A0A0C2CGF9-F1
#
_entry.id   AF-A0A0C2CGF9-F1
#
_cell.length_a   1.000
_cell.length_b   1.000
_cell.length_c   1.000
_cell.angle_alpha   90.00
_cell.angle_beta   90.00
_cell.angle_gamma   90.00
#
_symmetry.space_group_name_H-M   'P 1'
#
loop_
_entity.id
_entity.type
_entity.pdbx_description
1 polymer ?
#
loop_
_entity_poly.entity_id
_entity_poly.type
_entity_poly.pdbx_seq_one_letter_code
_entity_poly.pdbx_strand_id
1 'polypeptide(L)'
;MFCPHPLLTQRVRTEEHFLVNHRLRHRIENLAGLLAYITVTGKTGKAYNLQYWRYYDVPKPAPPQWESLGTLVLPECELDVDTEYVLGCNGGNDCKFMRRYDIITHAELKLLEKK
;
A
#
# COMPACT_ATOMS: atom_id res chain seq x y z
N MET A 1 -19.61 30.69 -22.92
CA MET A 1 -18.23 30.68 -23.43
C MET A 1 -17.38 31.49 -22.49
N PHE A 2 -16.42 30.90 -21.77
CA PHE A 2 -15.18 31.55 -21.30
C PHE A 2 -14.24 30.45 -20.78
N CYS A 3 -13.13 30.26 -21.47
CA CYS A 3 -11.98 29.46 -21.04
C CYS A 3 -11.04 30.36 -20.20
N PRO A 4 -10.44 29.89 -19.11
CA PRO A 4 -9.23 30.47 -18.57
C PRO A 4 -8.00 29.74 -19.14
N HIS A 5 -7.07 30.53 -19.71
CA HIS A 5 -5.74 30.10 -20.11
C HIS A 5 -4.80 29.94 -18.88
N PRO A 6 -3.70 29.18 -18.99
CA PRO A 6 -3.02 28.57 -17.86
C PRO A 6 -1.81 29.40 -17.41
N LEU A 7 -1.87 29.95 -16.21
CA LEU A 7 -0.69 30.38 -15.47
C LEU A 7 -0.91 30.03 -14.00
N LEU A 8 0.07 29.34 -13.40
CA LEU A 8 0.10 28.78 -12.03
C LEU A 8 -0.40 27.33 -11.88
N THR A 9 0.32 26.37 -12.46
CA THR A 9 0.11 24.93 -12.13
C THR A 9 1.42 24.19 -11.90
N GLN A 10 2.35 24.78 -11.14
CA GLN A 10 3.54 24.07 -10.66
C GLN A 10 3.76 24.10 -9.14
N ARG A 11 3.15 25.01 -8.38
CA ARG A 11 3.30 25.03 -6.91
C ARG A 11 2.32 24.12 -6.15
N VAL A 12 1.09 23.95 -6.63
CA VAL A 12 0.06 23.16 -5.93
C VAL A 12 0.40 21.65 -5.94
N ARG A 13 0.99 21.14 -7.03
CA ARG A 13 1.39 19.73 -7.13
C ARG A 13 2.51 19.33 -6.16
N THR A 14 3.36 20.27 -5.73
CA THR A 14 4.50 19.94 -4.86
C THR A 14 4.07 19.81 -3.41
N GLU A 15 3.17 20.67 -2.94
CA GLU A 15 2.65 20.62 -1.57
C GLU A 15 1.75 19.41 -1.32
N GLU A 16 0.87 19.06 -2.27
CA GLU A 16 0.02 17.87 -2.15
C GLU A 16 0.86 16.58 -2.14
N HIS A 17 1.84 16.44 -3.04
CA HIS A 17 2.74 15.29 -3.04
C HIS A 17 3.60 15.22 -1.77
N PHE A 18 4.04 16.36 -1.22
CA PHE A 18 4.81 16.38 0.02
C PHE A 18 3.96 15.91 1.20
N LEU A 19 2.71 16.39 1.31
CA LEU A 19 1.77 15.99 2.35
C LEU A 19 1.35 14.53 2.24
N VAL A 20 1.14 14.01 1.02
CA VAL A 20 0.80 12.59 0.79
C VAL A 20 1.96 11.69 1.22
N ASN A 21 3.19 12.01 0.81
CA ASN A 21 4.38 11.27 1.21
C ASN A 21 4.62 11.31 2.73
N HIS A 22 4.43 12.47 3.36
CA HIS A 22 4.58 12.62 4.81
C HIS A 22 3.56 11.77 5.58
N ARG A 23 2.28 11.76 5.16
CA ARG A 23 1.25 10.93 5.79
C ARG A 23 1.48 9.44 5.56
N LEU A 24 1.90 9.05 4.36
CA LEU A 24 2.22 7.65 4.05
C LEU A 24 3.36 7.14 4.93
N ARG A 25 4.45 7.92 5.02
CA ARG A 25 5.58 7.61 5.89
C ARG A 25 5.15 7.44 7.33
N HIS A 26 4.37 8.38 7.87
CA HIS A 26 3.85 8.27 9.24
C HIS A 26 2.98 7.02 9.44
N ARG A 27 2.14 6.65 8.46
CA ARG A 27 1.32 5.42 8.55
C ARG A 27 2.19 4.16 8.52
N ILE A 28 3.23 4.14 7.70
CA ILE A 28 4.18 3.02 7.62
C ILE A 28 4.99 2.90 8.91
N GLU A 29 5.49 4.01 9.44
CA GLU A 29 6.28 4.04 10.68
C GLU A 29 5.46 3.60 11.91
N ASN A 30 4.15 3.86 11.92
CA ASN A 30 3.24 3.41 12.97
C ASN A 30 2.73 1.97 12.80
N LEU A 31 3.11 1.27 11.72
CA LEU A 31 2.83 -0.17 11.63
C LEU A 31 3.75 -0.92 12.60
N ALA A 32 3.14 -1.70 13.49
CA ALA A 32 3.88 -2.62 14.35
C ALA A 32 4.28 -3.90 13.60
N GLY A 33 3.66 -4.18 12.45
CA GLY A 33 3.90 -5.37 11.64
C GLY A 33 4.70 -5.13 10.36
N LEU A 34 4.55 -6.05 9.41
CA LEU A 34 5.30 -6.09 8.16
C LEU A 34 4.51 -5.45 7.01
N LEU A 35 5.23 -4.93 6.01
CA LEU A 35 4.67 -4.50 4.74
C LEU A 35 4.92 -5.56 3.66
N ALA A 36 3.85 -5.96 2.98
CA ALA A 36 3.89 -6.94 1.92
C ALA A 36 3.31 -6.39 0.63
N TYR A 37 3.95 -6.71 -0.49
CA TYR A 37 3.39 -6.58 -1.84
C TYR A 37 2.73 -7.90 -2.23
N ILE A 38 1.44 -7.83 -2.55
CA ILE A 38 0.59 -8.98 -2.80
C ILE A 38 -0.27 -8.77 -4.04
N THR A 39 -0.79 -9.87 -4.58
CA THR A 39 -1.92 -9.88 -5.51
C THR A 39 -3.08 -10.62 -4.88
N VAL A 40 -4.30 -10.08 -5.04
CA VAL A 40 -5.52 -10.76 -4.63
C VAL A 40 -5.93 -11.71 -5.75
N THR A 41 -5.83 -13.01 -5.54
CA THR A 41 -6.07 -14.01 -6.58
C THR A 41 -7.50 -14.55 -6.60
N GLY A 42 -8.30 -14.21 -5.59
CA GLY A 42 -9.70 -14.61 -5.52
C GLY A 42 -10.34 -14.25 -4.19
N LYS A 43 -11.64 -14.52 -4.08
CA LYS A 43 -12.43 -14.34 -2.85
C LYS A 43 -13.30 -15.58 -2.63
N THR A 44 -13.14 -16.22 -1.49
CA THR A 44 -13.96 -17.36 -1.06
C THR A 44 -14.78 -16.92 0.16
N GLY A 45 -16.06 -16.64 -0.05
CA GLY A 45 -16.92 -16.06 0.99
C GLY A 45 -16.42 -14.68 1.44
N LYS A 46 -15.98 -14.56 2.70
CA LYS A 46 -15.41 -13.32 3.27
C LYS A 46 -13.87 -13.29 3.28
N ALA A 47 -13.22 -14.37 2.84
CA ALA A 47 -11.77 -14.48 2.82
C ALA A 47 -11.23 -14.18 1.41
N TYR A 48 -10.27 -13.26 1.32
CA TYR A 48 -9.49 -13.00 0.11
C TYR A 48 -8.31 -13.95 0.06
N ASN A 49 -8.09 -14.58 -1.10
CA ASN A 49 -6.90 -15.36 -1.37
C ASN A 49 -5.80 -14.41 -1.83
N LEU A 50 -4.65 -14.48 -1.18
CA LEU A 50 -3.52 -13.60 -1.42
C LEU A 50 -2.33 -14.40 -1.93
N GLN A 51 -1.66 -13.87 -2.94
CA GLN A 51 -0.33 -14.28 -3.35
C GLN A 51 0.69 -13.25 -2.91
N TYR A 52 1.63 -13.65 -2.07
CA TYR A 52 2.69 -12.81 -1.55
C TYR A 52 3.92 -12.85 -2.46
N TRP A 53 4.27 -11.69 -3.02
CA TRP A 53 5.41 -11.55 -3.91
C TRP A 53 6.67 -11.11 -3.16
N ARG A 54 6.50 -10.17 -2.22
CA ARG A 54 7.63 -9.55 -1.51
C ARG A 54 7.18 -9.00 -0.18
N TYR A 55 8.06 -9.09 0.81
CA TYR A 55 8.00 -8.27 2.01
C TYR A 55 9.03 -7.13 1.90
N TYR A 56 8.61 -5.92 2.24
CA TYR A 56 9.50 -4.77 2.31
C TYR A 56 10.27 -4.79 3.63
N ASP A 57 11.47 -4.22 3.62
CA ASP A 57 12.34 -4.12 4.81
C ASP A 57 11.97 -2.96 5.75
N VAL A 58 10.77 -2.40 5.58
CA VAL A 58 10.24 -1.30 6.39
C VAL A 58 8.84 -1.65 6.91
N PRO A 59 8.45 -1.14 8.09
CA PRO A 59 9.31 -0.48 9.08
C PRO A 59 10.26 -1.46 9.78
N LYS A 60 10.07 -2.77 9.58
CA LYS A 60 10.91 -3.84 10.12
C LYS A 60 11.52 -4.65 8.97
N PRO A 61 12.72 -5.23 9.16
CA PRO A 61 13.32 -6.08 8.15
C PRO A 61 12.39 -7.23 7.78
N ALA A 62 12.34 -7.54 6.48
CA ALA A 62 11.56 -8.66 5.99
C ALA A 62 12.08 -9.98 6.63
N PRO A 63 11.18 -10.92 6.95
CA PRO A 63 11.62 -12.22 7.44
C PRO A 63 12.39 -12.96 6.34
N PRO A 64 13.35 -13.83 6.69
CA PRO A 64 14.16 -14.56 5.71
C PRO A 64 13.32 -15.58 4.90
N GLN A 65 12.17 -15.99 5.42
CA GLN A 65 11.24 -16.92 4.79
C GLN A 65 9.81 -16.50 5.10
N TRP A 66 8.91 -16.67 4.14
CA TRP A 66 7.48 -16.41 4.29
C TRP A 66 6.66 -17.33 3.38
N GLU A 67 5.39 -17.50 3.69
CA GLU A 67 4.45 -18.25 2.85
C GLU A 67 4.08 -17.44 1.61
N SER A 68 4.13 -18.06 0.43
CA SER A 68 3.76 -17.39 -0.83
C SER A 68 2.25 -17.23 -1.00
N LEU A 69 1.45 -17.97 -0.24
CA LEU A 69 -0.02 -17.94 -0.29
C LEU A 69 -0.55 -17.67 1.12
N GLY A 70 -1.62 -16.89 1.20
CA GLY A 70 -2.33 -16.68 2.46
C GLY A 70 -3.78 -16.30 2.24
N THR A 71 -4.50 -16.16 3.34
CA THR A 71 -5.88 -15.68 3.33
C THR A 71 -6.02 -14.47 4.22
N LEU A 72 -6.89 -13.54 3.83
CA LEU A 72 -7.16 -12.34 4.60
C LEU A 72 -8.67 -12.12 4.70
N VAL A 73 -9.17 -11.95 5.92
CA VAL A 73 -10.57 -11.61 6.17
C VAL A 73 -10.65 -10.15 6.62
N LEU A 74 -11.14 -9.28 5.74
CA LEU A 74 -11.36 -7.87 6.07
C LEU A 74 -12.85 -7.64 6.38
N PRO A 75 -13.21 -7.18 7.59
CA PRO A 75 -14.61 -6.97 7.95
C PRO A 75 -15.22 -5.71 7.32
N GLU A 76 -14.41 -4.70 7.01
CA GLU A 76 -14.88 -3.35 6.63
C GLU A 76 -14.40 -2.88 5.25
N CYS A 77 -13.45 -3.59 4.64
CA CYS A 77 -12.80 -3.17 3.41
C CYS A 77 -12.96 -4.22 2.31
N GLU A 78 -13.29 -3.78 1.10
CA GLU A 78 -13.28 -4.63 -0.08
C GLU A 78 -11.97 -4.49 -0.86
N LEU A 79 -11.48 -5.64 -1.33
CA LEU A 79 -10.33 -5.76 -2.20
C LEU A 79 -10.80 -6.21 -3.58
N ASP A 80 -10.24 -5.60 -4.62
CA ASP A 80 -10.47 -6.01 -6.00
C ASP A 80 -9.69 -7.30 -6.27
N VAL A 81 -10.35 -8.30 -6.84
CA VAL A 81 -9.69 -9.52 -7.32
C VAL A 81 -8.82 -9.18 -8.54
N ASP A 82 -7.75 -9.95 -8.74
CA ASP A 82 -6.73 -9.74 -9.77
C ASP A 82 -6.02 -8.38 -9.67
N THR A 83 -6.06 -7.76 -8.49
CA THR A 83 -5.45 -6.46 -8.24
C THR A 83 -4.33 -6.59 -7.22
N GLU A 84 -3.31 -5.77 -7.44
CA GLU A 84 -2.09 -5.74 -6.66
C GLU A 84 -2.17 -4.68 -5.56
N TYR A 85 -1.69 -5.02 -4.37
CA TYR A 85 -1.73 -4.13 -3.21
C TYR A 85 -0.43 -4.19 -2.42
N VAL A 86 -0.16 -3.09 -1.72
CA VAL A 86 0.75 -3.07 -0.57
C VAL A 86 -0.09 -3.10 0.70
N LEU A 87 0.08 -4.16 1.49
CA LEU A 87 -0.60 -4.39 2.75
C LEU A 87 0.37 -4.27 3.92
N GLY A 88 -0.05 -3.56 4.95
CA GLY A 88 0.66 -3.48 6.23
C GLY A 88 -0.25 -3.97 7.33
N CYS A 89 0.07 -5.14 7.88
CA CYS A 89 -0.76 -5.81 8.89
C CYS A 89 0.05 -6.07 10.15
N ASN A 90 -0.56 -5.79 11.30
CA ASN A 90 0.08 -5.95 12.62
C ASN A 90 0.05 -7.41 13.12
N GLY A 91 -0.48 -8.33 12.30
CA GLY A 91 -0.62 -9.75 12.59
C GLY A 91 -2.02 -10.25 12.22
N GLY A 92 -2.09 -11.46 11.65
CA GLY A 92 -3.34 -12.07 11.23
C GLY A 92 -4.14 -11.16 10.27
N ASN A 93 -5.41 -10.92 10.62
CA ASN A 93 -6.35 -10.15 9.81
C ASN A 93 -6.40 -8.65 10.15
N ASP A 94 -5.52 -8.13 11.03
CA ASP A 94 -5.52 -6.72 11.40
C ASP A 94 -4.59 -5.89 10.48
N CYS A 95 -5.13 -5.46 9.35
CA CYS A 95 -4.41 -4.64 8.37
C CYS A 95 -4.73 -3.15 8.57
N LYS A 96 -3.72 -2.37 9.00
CA LYS A 96 -3.85 -0.92 9.24
C LYS A 96 -3.44 -0.09 8.02
N PHE A 97 -2.74 -0.71 7.08
CA PHE A 97 -2.31 -0.09 5.85
C PHE A 97 -2.72 -0.96 4.66
N MET A 98 -3.34 -0.34 3.68
CA MET A 98 -3.77 -0.98 2.45
C MET A 98 -3.76 0.08 1.36
N ARG A 99 -3.09 -0.22 0.24
CA ARG A 99 -3.04 0.67 -0.91
C ARG A 99 -2.85 -0.14 -2.19
N ARG A 100 -3.61 0.16 -3.24
CA ARG A 100 -3.38 -0.47 -4.55
C ARG A 100 -2.02 -0.08 -5.09
N TYR A 101 -1.32 -1.02 -5.71
CA TYR A 101 0.04 -0.83 -6.19
C TYR A 101 0.12 0.14 -7.38
N ASP A 102 -0.88 0.12 -8.26
CA ASP A 102 -0.98 0.95 -9.48
C ASP A 102 -1.03 2.45 -9.22
N ILE A 103 -1.52 2.86 -8.05
CA ILE A 103 -1.58 4.27 -7.62
C ILE A 103 -0.45 4.67 -6.66
N ILE A 104 0.53 3.79 -6.42
CA ILE A 104 1.72 4.13 -5.64
C ILE A 104 2.68 4.88 -6.56
N THR A 105 2.99 6.12 -6.18
CA THR A 105 3.93 6.93 -6.94
C THR A 105 5.36 6.41 -6.76
N HIS A 106 6.24 6.74 -7.71
CA HIS A 106 7.64 6.34 -7.63
C HIS A 106 8.36 6.88 -6.37
N ALA A 107 7.92 8.03 -5.84
CA ALA A 107 8.43 8.57 -4.58
C ALA A 107 8.03 7.70 -3.38
N GLU A 108 6.82 7.18 -3.36
CA GLU A 108 6.30 6.31 -2.31
C GLU A 108 6.95 4.92 -2.36
N LEU A 109 7.19 4.37 -3.56
CA LEU A 109 7.98 3.15 -3.72
C LEU A 109 9.39 3.31 -3.15
N LYS A 110 10.04 4.46 -3.39
CA LYS A 110 11.34 4.74 -2.79
C LYS A 110 11.31 4.79 -1.27
N LEU A 111 10.19 5.14 -0.64
CA LEU A 111 10.05 5.08 0.82
C LEU A 111 9.93 3.63 1.32
N LEU A 112 9.36 2.74 0.51
CA LEU A 112 9.23 1.31 0.82
C LEU A 112 10.54 0.53 0.61
N GLU A 113 11.42 1.04 -0.26
CA GLU A 113 12.69 0.39 -0.62
C GLU A 113 13.93 1.00 0.03
N LYS A 114 13.79 2.15 0.71
CA LYS A 114 14.92 2.80 1.38
C LYS A 114 15.34 2.00 2.63
N LYS A 115 16.49 1.35 2.52
CA LYS A 115 17.34 0.96 3.66
C LYS A 115 18.20 2.13 4.11
#